data_AF-A0A1H9SIG2-F1
#
_entry.id   AF-A0A1H9SIG2-F1
#
_cell.length_a   1.000
_cell.length_b   1.000
_cell.length_c   1.000
_cell.angle_alpha   90.00
_cell.angle_beta   90.00
_cell.angle_gamma   90.00
#
_symmetry.space_group_name_H-M   'P 1'
#
loop_
_entity.id
_entity.type
_entity.pdbx_description
1 polymer ?
#
loop_
_entity_poly.entity_id
_entity_poly.type
_entity_poly.pdbx_seq_one_letter_code
_entity_poly.pdbx_strand_id
1 'polypeptide(L)'
;MRAPPAQQIGSAARIGDVLYDPLDPLLIGAFVRQPAHLSPIGAVRSAMQEILAPLPPDATAQEGERQRLLTSIPELRAALFDRPEESIVLLAAATAERSGRSPDDREVRVWSGAILGTVVAVYSAADPDTNISARLERALAILEATRQQ
;
A
#
# COMPACT_ATOMS: atom_id res chain seq x y z
N MET A 1 -15.30 2.61 14.57
CA MET A 1 -14.16 3.52 14.36
C MET A 1 -14.57 4.49 13.26
N ARG A 2 -14.54 5.81 13.52
CA ARG A 2 -15.06 6.82 12.57
C ARG A 2 -13.93 7.17 11.59
N ALA A 3 -14.18 7.06 10.29
CA ALA A 3 -13.21 7.49 9.27
C ALA A 3 -12.81 8.97 9.49
N PRO A 4 -11.55 9.35 9.22
CA PRO A 4 -11.14 10.75 9.28
C PRO A 4 -11.97 11.61 8.31
N PRO A 5 -12.19 12.91 8.60
CA PRO A 5 -13.01 13.78 7.76
C PRO A 5 -12.43 13.91 6.34
N ALA A 6 -13.30 13.80 5.34
CA ALA A 6 -12.96 13.88 3.93
C ALA A 6 -12.38 15.26 3.57
N GLN A 7 -11.07 15.34 3.40
CA GLN A 7 -10.41 16.50 2.80
C GLN A 7 -10.61 16.45 1.27
N GLN A 8 -11.50 17.29 0.74
CA GLN A 8 -11.66 17.44 -0.71
C GLN A 8 -10.33 17.88 -1.33
N ILE A 9 -9.73 17.01 -2.14
CA ILE A 9 -8.55 17.30 -2.95
C ILE A 9 -9.02 18.17 -4.13
N GLY A 10 -9.11 19.48 -3.91
CA GLY A 10 -9.51 20.46 -4.93
C GLY A 10 -8.41 20.77 -5.94
N SER A 11 -8.75 21.52 -7.00
CA SER A 11 -7.90 21.95 -8.14
C SER A 11 -6.59 22.70 -7.80
N ALA A 12 -6.24 22.85 -6.53
CA ALA A 12 -5.00 23.46 -6.03
C ALA A 12 -4.30 22.59 -4.97
N ALA A 13 -4.58 21.27 -4.94
CA ALA A 13 -3.91 20.34 -4.04
C ALA A 13 -2.39 20.40 -4.30
N ARG A 14 -1.62 20.59 -3.22
CA ARG A 14 -0.16 20.56 -3.34
C ARG A 14 0.26 19.11 -3.53
N ILE A 15 1.41 18.88 -4.17
CA ILE A 15 1.98 17.53 -4.37
C ILE A 15 1.96 16.70 -3.07
N GLY A 16 2.34 17.32 -1.95
CA GLY A 16 2.33 16.65 -0.64
C GLY A 16 0.94 16.21 -0.15
N ASP A 17 -0.13 16.92 -0.51
CA ASP A 17 -1.49 16.59 -0.08
C ASP A 17 -2.00 15.33 -0.80
N VAL A 18 -1.58 15.11 -2.05
CA VAL A 18 -1.96 13.94 -2.85
C VAL A 18 -1.11 12.72 -2.50
N LEU A 19 0.18 12.93 -2.20
CA LEU A 19 1.10 11.86 -1.78
C LEU A 19 0.76 11.32 -0.40
N TYR A 20 0.19 12.15 0.47
CA TYR A 20 -0.27 11.69 1.77
C TYR A 20 -1.46 10.73 1.60
N ASP A 21 -1.25 9.48 1.99
CA ASP A 21 -2.31 8.47 2.03
C ASP A 21 -2.84 8.32 3.47
N PRO A 22 -4.10 8.71 3.75
CA PRO A 22 -4.70 8.55 5.07
C PRO A 22 -4.97 7.07 5.43
N LEU A 23 -4.97 6.15 4.46
CA LEU A 23 -5.18 4.72 4.65
C LEU A 23 -3.90 3.98 5.03
N ASP A 24 -2.71 4.48 4.67
CA ASP A 24 -1.41 3.87 4.98
C ASP A 24 -1.25 3.49 6.46
N PRO A 25 -1.43 4.41 7.45
CA PRO A 25 -1.29 4.04 8.85
C PRO A 25 -2.34 3.02 9.32
N LEU A 26 -3.53 3.02 8.71
CA LEU A 26 -4.58 2.05 9.01
C LEU A 26 -4.23 0.66 8.46
N LEU A 27 -3.71 0.61 7.23
CA LEU A 27 -3.25 -0.62 6.57
C LEU A 27 -2.06 -1.23 7.31
N ILE A 28 -1.08 -0.42 7.71
CA ILE A 28 0.06 -0.88 8.51
C ILE A 28 -0.42 -1.44 9.85
N GLY A 29 -1.30 -0.72 10.54
CA GLY A 29 -1.85 -1.18 11.81
C GLY A 29 -2.67 -2.47 11.67
N ALA A 30 -3.46 -2.60 10.62
CA ALA A 30 -4.19 -3.83 10.31
C ALA A 30 -3.25 -4.99 9.99
N PHE A 31 -2.20 -4.75 9.18
CA PHE A 31 -1.18 -5.74 8.83
C PHE A 31 -0.46 -6.27 10.06
N VAL A 32 0.02 -5.39 10.94
CA VAL A 32 0.72 -5.76 12.18
C VAL A 32 -0.13 -6.66 13.07
N ARG A 33 -1.46 -6.44 13.11
CA ARG A 33 -2.40 -7.26 13.88
C ARG A 33 -2.78 -8.59 13.24
N GLN A 34 -2.46 -8.80 11.95
CA GLN A 34 -2.84 -10.05 11.29
C GLN A 34 -2.15 -11.25 11.95
N PRO A 35 -2.83 -12.40 12.05
CA PRO A 35 -2.27 -13.59 12.70
C PRO A 35 -0.90 -13.99 12.12
N ALA A 36 0.04 -14.34 13.01
CA ALA A 36 1.39 -14.71 12.62
C ALA A 36 1.49 -15.98 11.77
N HIS A 37 0.47 -16.85 11.83
CA HIS A 37 0.40 -18.07 11.00
C HIS A 37 0.09 -17.77 9.53
N LEU A 38 -0.43 -16.57 9.20
CA LEU A 38 -0.60 -16.17 7.81
C LEU A 38 0.76 -15.92 7.17
N SER A 39 0.87 -16.31 5.90
CA SER A 39 1.97 -15.87 5.05
C SER A 39 2.04 -14.33 5.09
N PRO A 40 3.23 -13.72 4.98
CA PRO A 40 3.32 -12.26 4.94
C PRO A 40 2.44 -11.62 3.85
N ILE A 41 2.28 -12.27 2.69
CA ILE A 41 1.40 -11.78 1.62
C ILE A 41 -0.07 -11.95 1.97
N GLY A 42 -0.44 -13.10 2.54
CA GLY A 42 -1.79 -13.34 3.06
C GLY A 42 -2.18 -12.33 4.14
N ALA A 43 -1.24 -11.91 4.98
CA ALA A 43 -1.44 -10.84 5.94
C ALA A 43 -1.67 -9.47 5.26
N VAL A 44 -0.90 -9.09 4.24
CA VAL A 44 -1.14 -7.85 3.47
C VAL A 44 -2.53 -7.87 2.83
N ARG A 45 -2.90 -8.96 2.16
CA ARG A 45 -4.21 -9.10 1.51
C ARG A 45 -5.36 -9.02 2.51
N SER A 46 -5.21 -9.66 3.67
CA SER A 46 -6.20 -9.61 4.75
C SER A 46 -6.34 -8.20 5.32
N ALA A 47 -5.23 -7.48 5.52
CA ALA A 47 -5.25 -6.09 5.97
C ALA A 47 -5.90 -5.15 4.94
N MET A 48 -5.61 -5.33 3.65
CA MET A 48 -6.27 -4.59 2.59
C MET A 48 -7.78 -4.84 2.58
N GLN A 49 -8.22 -6.09 2.73
CA GLN A 49 -9.65 -6.38 2.84
C GLN A 49 -10.28 -5.76 4.09
N GLU A 50 -9.63 -5.83 5.24
CA GLU A 50 -10.10 -5.24 6.51
C GLU A 50 -10.32 -3.73 6.39
N ILE A 51 -9.41 -3.01 5.70
CA ILE A 51 -9.46 -1.55 5.62
C ILE A 51 -10.27 -1.06 4.43
N LEU A 52 -10.14 -1.66 3.25
CA LEU A 52 -10.73 -1.16 2.02
C LEU A 52 -12.18 -1.59 1.83
N ALA A 53 -12.55 -2.83 2.22
CA ALA A 53 -13.90 -3.33 2.02
C ALA A 53 -15.00 -2.54 2.77
N PRO A 54 -14.80 -2.07 4.02
CA PRO A 54 -15.82 -1.31 4.74
C PRO A 54 -15.78 0.21 4.47
N LEU A 55 -14.98 0.69 3.51
CA LEU A 55 -14.93 2.12 3.22
C LEU A 55 -16.31 2.63 2.76
N PRO A 56 -16.79 3.77 3.29
CA PRO A 56 -18.01 4.39 2.80
C PRO A 56 -17.81 4.90 1.36
N PRO A 57 -18.88 5.00 0.56
CA PRO A 57 -18.79 5.40 -0.85
C PRO A 57 -18.00 6.70 -1.09
N ASP A 58 -18.17 7.69 -0.21
CA ASP A 58 -17.46 8.97 -0.32
C ASP A 58 -15.94 8.81 -0.13
N ALA A 59 -15.51 7.97 0.82
CA ALA A 59 -14.10 7.69 1.04
C ALA A 59 -13.52 6.84 -0.09
N THR A 60 -14.28 5.89 -0.63
CA THR A 60 -13.89 5.11 -1.81
C THR A 60 -13.71 6.02 -3.04
N ALA A 61 -14.63 6.97 -3.25
CA ALA A 61 -14.53 7.94 -4.35
C ALA A 61 -13.34 8.89 -4.17
N GLN A 62 -13.11 9.37 -2.95
CA GLN A 62 -11.96 10.22 -2.63
C GLN A 62 -10.63 9.49 -2.88
N GLU A 63 -10.53 8.23 -2.46
CA GLU A 63 -9.34 7.41 -2.72
C GLU A 63 -9.17 7.15 -4.21
N GLY A 64 -10.24 6.84 -4.94
CA GLY A 64 -10.20 6.71 -6.40
C GLY A 64 -9.70 7.96 -7.12
N GLU A 65 -10.11 9.15 -6.67
CA GLU A 65 -9.63 10.42 -7.22
C GLU A 65 -8.15 10.65 -6.92
N ARG A 66 -7.70 10.34 -5.70
CA ARG A 66 -6.27 10.42 -5.33
C ARG A 66 -5.43 9.49 -6.21
N GLN A 67 -5.89 8.24 -6.41
CA GLN A 67 -5.23 7.28 -7.28
C GLN A 67 -5.15 7.77 -8.73
N ARG A 68 -6.24 8.35 -9.25
CA ARG A 68 -6.27 8.95 -10.58
C ARG A 68 -5.25 10.08 -10.72
N LEU A 69 -5.09 10.94 -9.71
CA LEU A 69 -4.07 12.01 -9.73
C LEU A 69 -2.65 11.44 -9.72
N LEU A 70 -2.37 10.45 -8.85
CA LEU A 70 -1.08 9.78 -8.76
C LEU A 70 -0.67 9.14 -10.10
N THR A 71 -1.62 8.55 -10.82
CA THR A 71 -1.35 7.93 -12.12
C THR A 71 -1.44 8.91 -13.29
N SER A 72 -2.13 10.05 -13.17
CA SER A 72 -2.22 11.04 -14.25
C SER A 72 -1.02 12.00 -14.30
N ILE A 73 -0.40 12.30 -13.16
CA ILE A 73 0.62 13.34 -13.04
C ILE A 73 2.01 12.67 -12.88
N PRO A 74 2.92 12.80 -13.86
CA PRO A 74 4.25 12.17 -13.81
C PRO A 74 5.06 12.55 -12.56
N GLU A 75 4.99 13.81 -12.13
CA GLU A 75 5.71 14.32 -10.96
C GLU A 75 5.23 13.65 -9.67
N LEU A 76 3.93 13.39 -9.54
CA LEU A 76 3.36 12.65 -8.41
C LEU A 76 3.83 11.19 -8.43
N ARG A 77 3.80 10.56 -9.61
CA ARG A 77 4.26 9.17 -9.76
C ARG A 77 5.75 9.01 -9.42
N ALA A 78 6.58 9.96 -9.83
CA ALA A 78 8.00 9.98 -9.48
C ALA A 78 8.20 10.17 -7.97
N ALA A 79 7.45 11.12 -7.38
CA ALA A 79 7.55 11.41 -5.96
C ALA A 79 7.10 10.25 -5.05
N LEU A 80 6.15 9.42 -5.51
CA LEU A 80 5.72 8.21 -4.78
C LEU A 80 6.87 7.23 -4.49
N PHE A 81 7.90 7.23 -5.35
CA PHE A 81 9.04 6.30 -5.27
C PHE A 81 10.39 7.01 -5.19
N ASP A 82 10.42 8.27 -4.75
CA ASP A 82 11.65 9.07 -4.63
C ASP A 82 12.59 8.55 -3.53
N ARG A 83 12.04 7.87 -2.51
CA ARG A 83 12.77 7.33 -1.36
C ARG A 83 12.43 5.88 -1.06
N PRO A 84 12.75 4.95 -1.97
CA PRO A 84 12.37 3.55 -1.83
C PRO A 84 12.99 2.88 -0.59
N GLU A 85 14.18 3.31 -0.17
CA GLU A 85 14.84 2.80 1.03
C GLU A 85 14.08 3.13 2.32
N GLU A 86 13.49 4.33 2.45
CA GLU A 86 12.66 4.71 3.60
C GLU A 86 11.40 3.82 3.65
N SER A 87 10.77 3.59 2.50
CA SER A 87 9.61 2.71 2.38
C SER A 87 9.95 1.26 2.75
N ILE A 88 11.11 0.75 2.36
CA ILE A 88 11.57 -0.60 2.76
C ILE A 88 11.76 -0.68 4.27
N VAL A 89 12.35 0.33 4.90
CA VAL A 89 12.56 0.37 6.35
C VAL A 89 11.22 0.35 7.09
N LEU A 90 10.23 1.13 6.63
CA LEU A 90 8.88 1.15 7.19
C LEU A 90 8.22 -0.24 7.11
N LEU A 91 8.23 -0.85 5.93
CA LEU A 91 7.67 -2.19 5.71
C LEU A 91 8.40 -3.26 6.52
N ALA A 92 9.72 -3.16 6.65
CA ALA A 92 10.53 -4.07 7.44
C ALA A 92 10.19 -3.98 8.93
N ALA A 93 10.01 -2.77 9.47
CA ALA A 93 9.60 -2.57 10.85
C ALA A 93 8.22 -3.20 11.12
N ALA A 94 7.22 -2.94 10.27
CA ALA A 94 5.89 -3.53 10.41
C ALA A 94 5.92 -5.08 10.32
N THR A 95 6.76 -5.62 9.44
CA THR A 95 6.90 -7.07 9.25
C THR A 95 7.60 -7.73 10.44
N ALA A 96 8.65 -7.10 10.93
CA ALA A 96 9.38 -7.52 12.11
C ALA A 96 8.45 -7.58 13.33
N GLU A 97 7.64 -6.53 13.53
CA GLU A 97 6.65 -6.46 14.61
C GLU A 97 5.64 -7.61 14.53
N ARG A 98 5.01 -7.81 13.36
CA ARG A 98 4.03 -8.90 13.17
C ARG A 98 4.62 -10.29 13.40
N SER A 99 5.86 -10.50 12.96
CA SER A 99 6.50 -11.82 12.96
C SER A 99 7.36 -12.10 14.20
N GLY A 100 7.53 -11.13 15.10
CA GLY A 100 8.42 -11.24 16.26
C GLY A 100 9.90 -11.38 15.88
N ARG A 101 10.31 -10.79 14.75
CA ARG A 101 11.68 -10.87 14.21
C ARG A 101 12.41 -9.52 14.32
N SER A 102 13.70 -9.51 13.98
CA SER A 102 14.47 -8.28 13.83
C SER A 102 14.11 -7.57 12.50
N PRO A 103 14.01 -6.22 12.46
CA PRO A 103 13.88 -5.48 11.21
C PRO A 103 15.11 -5.59 10.30
N ASP A 104 16.25 -5.98 10.85
CA ASP A 104 17.48 -6.26 10.09
C ASP A 104 17.62 -7.71 9.63
N ASP A 105 16.65 -8.57 9.98
CA ASP A 105 16.60 -9.93 9.49
C ASP A 105 16.53 -9.93 7.95
N ARG A 106 17.38 -10.75 7.32
CA ARG A 106 17.48 -10.84 5.86
C ARG A 106 16.14 -11.18 5.21
N GLU A 107 15.37 -12.10 5.78
CA GLU A 107 14.06 -12.47 5.23
C GLU A 107 13.07 -11.31 5.32
N VAL A 108 13.09 -10.57 6.44
CA VAL A 108 12.24 -9.39 6.65
C VAL A 108 12.56 -8.31 5.61
N ARG A 109 13.84 -7.99 5.40
CA ARG A 109 14.28 -6.99 4.42
C ARG A 109 13.97 -7.39 2.97
N VAL A 110 14.27 -8.65 2.60
CA VAL A 110 13.99 -9.16 1.25
C VAL A 110 12.49 -9.13 0.96
N TRP A 111 11.67 -9.55 1.92
CA TRP A 111 10.22 -9.51 1.76
C TRP A 111 9.69 -8.08 1.60
N SER A 112 10.17 -7.15 2.43
CA SER A 112 9.75 -5.75 2.38
C SER A 112 10.10 -5.10 1.04
N GLY A 113 11.29 -5.40 0.51
CA GLY A 113 11.68 -5.01 -0.85
C GLY A 113 10.79 -5.62 -1.93
N ALA A 114 10.39 -6.89 -1.80
CA ALA A 114 9.49 -7.55 -2.75
C ALA A 114 8.09 -6.91 -2.79
N ILE A 115 7.55 -6.54 -1.63
CA ILE A 115 6.27 -5.82 -1.55
C ILE A 115 6.39 -4.44 -2.19
N LEU A 116 7.43 -3.66 -1.86
CA LEU A 116 7.63 -2.35 -2.49
C LEU A 116 7.78 -2.49 -4.01
N GLY A 117 8.57 -3.45 -4.48
CA GLY A 117 8.72 -3.74 -5.91
C GLY A 117 7.40 -4.10 -6.58
N THR A 118 6.50 -4.80 -5.88
CA THR A 118 5.15 -5.11 -6.38
C THR A 118 4.32 -3.84 -6.54
N VAL A 119 4.37 -2.92 -5.56
CA VAL A 119 3.69 -1.62 -5.63
C VAL A 119 4.25 -0.80 -6.79
N VAL A 120 5.58 -0.69 -6.92
CA VAL A 120 6.25 0.01 -8.04
C VAL A 120 5.82 -0.56 -9.39
N ALA A 121 5.76 -1.89 -9.52
CA ALA A 121 5.35 -2.53 -10.76
C ALA A 121 3.90 -2.20 -11.15
N VAL A 122 2.99 -2.11 -10.16
CA VAL A 122 1.59 -1.74 -10.40
C VAL A 122 1.46 -0.28 -10.84
N TYR A 123 2.08 0.66 -10.11
CA TYR A 123 1.96 2.09 -10.42
C TYR A 123 2.71 2.49 -11.69
N SER A 124 3.84 1.86 -11.99
CA SER A 124 4.59 2.17 -13.22
C SER A 124 3.82 1.80 -14.50
N ALA A 125 3.02 0.74 -14.46
CA ALA A 125 2.19 0.29 -15.57
C ALA A 125 0.76 0.88 -15.56
N ALA A 126 0.42 1.70 -14.57
CA ALA A 126 -0.94 2.23 -14.40
C ALA A 126 -1.22 3.46 -15.29
N ASP A 127 -2.46 3.54 -15.73
CA ASP A 127 -3.10 4.69 -16.36
C ASP A 127 -4.15 5.32 -15.41
N PRO A 128 -4.72 6.50 -15.75
CA PRO A 128 -5.70 7.20 -14.90
C PRO A 128 -6.94 6.38 -14.51
N ASP A 129 -7.38 5.46 -15.37
CA ASP A 129 -8.60 4.68 -15.18
C ASP A 129 -8.30 3.30 -14.54
N THR A 130 -7.04 3.04 -14.22
CA THR A 130 -6.61 1.78 -13.62
C THR A 130 -7.14 1.66 -12.20
N ASN A 131 -7.88 0.59 -11.93
CA ASN A 131 -8.21 0.19 -10.56
C ASN A 131 -6.96 -0.36 -9.85
N ILE A 132 -6.26 0.52 -9.13
CA ILE A 132 -5.01 0.21 -8.43
C ILE A 132 -5.18 -0.90 -7.40
N SER A 133 -6.23 -0.86 -6.57
CA SER A 133 -6.48 -1.89 -5.55
C SER A 133 -6.65 -3.28 -6.18
N ALA A 134 -7.41 -3.39 -7.27
CA ALA A 134 -7.59 -4.65 -7.98
C ALA A 134 -6.30 -5.13 -8.69
N ARG A 135 -5.48 -4.22 -9.22
CA ARG A 135 -4.17 -4.57 -9.81
C ARG A 135 -3.19 -5.04 -8.74
N LEU A 136 -3.15 -4.37 -7.60
CA LEU A 136 -2.29 -4.72 -6.48
C LEU A 136 -2.66 -6.09 -5.89
N GLU A 137 -3.95 -6.35 -5.69
CA GLU A 137 -4.44 -7.67 -5.23
C GLU A 137 -3.98 -8.81 -6.15
N ARG A 138 -4.07 -8.62 -7.49
CA ARG A 138 -3.56 -9.61 -8.46
C ARG A 138 -2.04 -9.75 -8.40
N ALA A 139 -1.31 -8.65 -8.28
CA ALA A 139 0.15 -8.67 -8.24
C ALA A 139 0.67 -9.39 -6.97
N LEU A 140 0.01 -9.16 -5.82
CA LEU A 140 0.27 -9.88 -4.58
C LEU A 140 -0.03 -11.37 -4.71
N ALA A 141 -1.13 -11.75 -5.38
CA ALA A 141 -1.45 -13.15 -5.63
C ALA A 141 -0.38 -13.86 -6.49
N ILE A 142 0.21 -13.17 -7.49
CA ILE A 142 1.32 -13.69 -8.28
C ILE A 142 2.55 -13.93 -7.39
N LEU A 143 2.91 -12.96 -6.54
CA LEU A 143 4.05 -13.07 -5.63
C LEU A 143 3.88 -14.19 -4.59
N GLU A 144 2.64 -14.47 -4.18
CA GLU A 144 2.33 -15.57 -3.26
C GLU A 144 2.48 -16.95 -3.92
N ALA A 145 2.07 -17.06 -5.19
CA ALA A 145 2.17 -18.30 -5.94
C ALA A 145 3.62 -18.69 -6.28
N THR A 146 4.51 -17.71 -6.52
CA THR A 146 5.93 -17.97 -6.84
C THR A 146 6.73 -18.53 -5.66
N ARG A 147 6.25 -18.39 -4.42
CA ARG A 147 6.92 -18.92 -3.23
C ARG A 147 6.60 -20.41 -2.98
N GLN A 148 5.58 -20.96 -3.64
CA GLN A 148 5.12 -22.33 -3.44
C GLN A 148 5.66 -23.30 -4.50
N GLN A 149 6.50 -22.81 -5.42
CA GLN A 149 7.19 -23.58 -6.45
C GLN A 149 8.65 -23.77 -6.05
#